data_AF-A0A9E5SUN8-F1
#
_entry.id   AF-A0A9E5SUN8-F1
#
_cell.length_a   1.000
_cell.length_b   1.000
_cell.length_c   1.000
_cell.angle_alpha   90.00
_cell.angle_beta   90.00
_cell.angle_gamma   90.00
#
_symmetry.space_group_name_H-M   'P 1'
#
loop_
_entity.id
_entity.type
_entity.pdbx_description
1 polymer ?
#
loop_
_entity_poly.entity_id
_entity_poly.type
_entity_poly.pdbx_seq_one_letter_code
_entity_poly.pdbx_strand_id
1 'polypeptide(L)'
;MDKIAELTDKVAKDLISLPEVKEFLRLKEIMGSDKDLINMRSEIARLTYEKKEEEKSNILAIYNAHPIVNNYNVAREEVITILRTLKDILSE
;
A
#
# COMPACT_ATOMS: atom_id res chain seq x y z
N MET A 1 3.72 25.40 23.44
CA MET A 1 3.85 24.31 22.45
C MET A 1 4.10 24.94 21.10
N ASP A 2 4.92 24.31 20.28
CA ASP A 2 5.29 24.81 18.96
C ASP A 2 4.08 24.74 18.02
N LYS A 3 3.67 25.89 17.47
CA LYS A 3 2.50 26.02 16.60
C LYS A 3 2.67 25.21 15.30
N ILE A 4 3.90 25.00 14.85
CA ILE A 4 4.20 24.16 13.69
C ILE A 4 3.91 22.69 14.04
N ALA A 5 4.34 22.23 15.21
CA ALA A 5 4.08 20.86 15.65
C ALA A 5 2.58 20.55 15.79
N GLU A 6 1.79 21.49 16.32
CA GLU A 6 0.32 21.33 16.40
C GLU A 6 -0.33 21.23 15.01
N LEU A 7 0.13 22.04 14.04
CA LEU A 7 -0.39 22.00 12.67
C LEU A 7 0.00 20.71 11.95
N THR A 8 1.23 20.22 12.12
CA THR A 8 1.66 18.94 11.56
C THR A 8 0.88 17.77 12.13
N ASP A 9 0.63 17.75 13.45
CA ASP A 9 -0.18 16.71 14.09
C ASP A 9 -1.64 16.74 13.59
N LYS A 10 -2.19 17.94 13.39
CA LYS A 10 -3.52 18.09 12.79
C LYS A 10 -3.58 17.54 11.37
N VAL A 11 -2.63 17.90 10.50
CA VAL A 11 -2.56 17.39 9.12
C VAL A 11 -2.44 15.87 9.10
N ALA A 12 -1.62 15.29 9.99
CA ALA A 12 -1.48 13.84 10.08
C ALA A 12 -2.80 13.14 10.49
N LYS A 13 -3.52 13.69 11.47
CA LYS A 13 -4.83 13.16 11.90
C LYS A 13 -5.88 13.28 10.81
N ASP A 14 -5.94 14.43 10.15
CA ASP A 14 -6.89 14.68 9.07
C ASP A 14 -6.61 13.75 7.88
N LEU A 15 -5.34 13.50 7.56
CA LEU A 15 -4.94 12.56 6.50
C LEU A 15 -5.41 11.12 6.79
N ILE A 16 -5.22 10.62 8.01
CA ILE A 16 -5.68 9.28 8.40
C ILE A 16 -7.22 9.17 8.34
N SER A 17 -7.92 10.29 8.48
CA SER A 17 -9.37 10.33 8.41
C SER A 17 -9.93 10.18 6.98
N LEU A 18 -9.11 10.41 5.96
CA LEU A 18 -9.52 10.37 4.56
C LEU A 18 -10.01 8.98 4.13
N PRO A 19 -11.08 8.89 3.33
CA PRO A 19 -11.61 7.62 2.83
C PRO A 19 -10.56 6.75 2.13
N GLU A 20 -9.71 7.34 1.30
CA GLU A 20 -8.67 6.68 0.52
C GLU A 20 -7.62 6.04 1.43
N VAL A 21 -7.22 6.76 2.48
CA VAL A 21 -6.24 6.26 3.47
C VAL A 21 -6.86 5.14 4.31
N LYS A 22 -8.12 5.28 4.73
CA LYS A 22 -8.83 4.22 5.45
C LYS A 22 -8.98 2.96 4.60
N GLU A 23 -9.35 3.11 3.33
CA GLU A 23 -9.49 1.98 2.41
C GLU A 23 -8.15 1.30 2.13
N PHE A 24 -7.09 2.09 1.92
CA PHE A 24 -5.72 1.58 1.81
C PHE A 24 -5.31 0.77 3.05
N LEU A 25 -5.55 1.29 4.26
CA LEU A 25 -5.22 0.59 5.50
C LEU A 25 -6.06 -0.68 5.68
N ARG A 26 -7.35 -0.64 5.38
CA ARG A 26 -8.26 -1.79 5.42
C ARG A 26 -7.82 -2.90 4.46
N LEU A 27 -7.51 -2.54 3.22
CA LEU A 27 -7.03 -3.50 2.21
C LEU A 27 -5.67 -4.08 2.60
N LYS A 28 -4.76 -3.27 3.17
CA LYS A 28 -3.48 -3.74 3.70
C LYS A 28 -3.67 -4.79 4.79
N GLU A 29 -4.60 -4.56 5.72
CA GLU A 29 -4.92 -5.50 6.80
C GLU A 29 -5.48 -6.80 6.24
N ILE A 30 -6.45 -6.71 5.33
CA ILE A 30 -7.06 -7.87 4.68
C ILE A 30 -5.97 -8.69 3.95
N MET A 31 -5.14 -8.06 3.12
CA MET A 31 -4.02 -8.72 2.45
C MET A 31 -3.03 -9.36 3.43
N GLY A 32 -2.83 -8.77 4.61
CA GLY A 32 -1.96 -9.30 5.66
C GLY A 32 -2.55 -10.46 6.45
N SER A 33 -3.86 -10.69 6.35
CA SER A 33 -4.59 -11.79 7.01
C SER A 33 -5.01 -12.91 6.05
N ASP A 34 -5.02 -12.63 4.75
CA ASP A 34 -5.40 -13.58 3.70
C ASP A 34 -4.30 -14.62 3.49
N LYS A 35 -4.59 -15.87 3.88
CA LYS A 35 -3.61 -16.97 3.84
C LYS A 35 -3.11 -17.24 2.42
N ASP A 36 -3.96 -17.13 1.42
CA ASP A 36 -3.59 -17.43 0.03
C ASP A 36 -2.63 -16.37 -0.50
N LEU A 37 -2.93 -15.09 -0.24
CA LEU A 37 -2.03 -13.99 -0.60
C LEU A 37 -0.69 -14.06 0.15
N ILE A 38 -0.69 -14.43 1.42
CA ILE A 38 0.54 -14.62 2.21
C ILE A 38 1.38 -15.77 1.64
N ASN A 39 0.75 -16.87 1.29
CA ASN A 39 1.41 -18.03 0.68
C ASN A 39 2.00 -17.65 -0.69
N MET A 40 1.24 -16.97 -1.55
CA MET A 40 1.71 -16.49 -2.85
C MET A 40 2.91 -15.55 -2.68
N ARG A 41 2.88 -14.61 -1.73
CA ARG A 41 4.02 -13.71 -1.46
C ARG A 41 5.27 -14.46 -1.00
N SER A 42 5.08 -15.43 -0.11
CA SER A 42 6.17 -16.26 0.40
C SER A 42 6.79 -17.10 -0.71
N GLU A 43 5.95 -17.63 -1.59
CA GLU A 43 6.37 -18.41 -2.74
C GLU A 43 7.08 -17.55 -3.80
N ILE A 44 6.58 -16.35 -4.09
CA ILE A 44 7.27 -15.36 -4.95
C ILE A 44 8.66 -15.04 -4.38
N ALA A 45 8.78 -14.84 -3.06
CA ALA A 45 10.05 -14.56 -2.41
C ALA A 45 11.02 -15.76 -2.51
N ARG A 46 10.52 -16.98 -2.30
CA ARG A 46 11.28 -18.22 -2.45
C ARG A 46 11.81 -18.37 -3.88
N LEU A 47 10.95 -18.21 -4.88
CA LEU A 47 11.32 -18.32 -6.30
C LEU A 47 12.28 -17.20 -6.74
N THR A 48 12.15 -16.01 -6.17
CA THR A 48 13.11 -14.91 -6.39
C THR A 48 14.50 -15.27 -5.86
N TYR A 49 14.58 -15.84 -4.66
CA TYR A 49 15.85 -16.32 -4.09
C TYR A 49 16.46 -17.46 -4.91
N GLU A 50 15.62 -18.38 -5.39
CA GLU A 50 16.02 -19.51 -6.24
C GLU A 50 16.31 -19.12 -7.69
N LYS A 51 16.10 -17.85 -8.08
CA LYS A 51 16.26 -17.33 -9.46
C LYS A 51 15.42 -18.10 -10.50
N LYS A 52 14.26 -18.58 -10.08
CA LYS A 52 13.28 -19.29 -10.90
C LYS A 52 12.31 -18.31 -11.54
N GLU A 53 12.81 -17.59 -12.54
CA GLU A 53 12.10 -16.44 -13.13
C GLU A 53 10.78 -16.82 -13.83
N GLU A 54 10.72 -17.96 -14.49
CA GLU A 54 9.53 -18.42 -15.21
C GLU A 54 8.41 -18.81 -14.23
N GLU A 55 8.71 -19.63 -13.24
CA GLU A 55 7.74 -20.01 -12.20
C GLU A 55 7.29 -18.81 -11.37
N LYS A 56 8.23 -17.90 -11.06
CA LYS A 56 7.91 -16.65 -10.36
C LYS A 56 6.92 -15.81 -11.18
N SER A 57 7.14 -15.69 -12.49
CA SER A 57 6.28 -14.90 -13.37
C SER A 57 4.83 -15.37 -13.31
N ASN A 58 4.60 -16.68 -13.34
CA ASN A 58 3.26 -17.26 -13.29
C ASN A 58 2.53 -16.93 -11.97
N ILE A 59 3.20 -17.10 -10.84
CA ILE A 59 2.59 -16.82 -9.52
C ILE A 59 2.41 -15.31 -9.32
N LEU A 60 3.36 -14.50 -9.80
CA LEU A 60 3.26 -13.05 -9.75
C LEU A 60 2.07 -12.53 -10.56
N ALA A 61 1.79 -13.12 -11.72
CA ALA A 61 0.62 -12.77 -12.54
C ALA A 61 -0.69 -13.06 -11.79
N ILE A 62 -0.80 -14.23 -11.15
CA ILE A 62 -1.98 -14.61 -10.35
C ILE A 62 -2.13 -13.67 -9.15
N TYR A 63 -1.05 -13.41 -8.42
CA TYR A 63 -1.04 -12.49 -7.29
C TYR A 63 -1.51 -11.08 -7.68
N ASN A 64 -0.98 -10.54 -8.78
CA ASN A 64 -1.35 -9.21 -9.27
C ASN A 64 -2.78 -9.13 -9.81
N ALA A 65 -3.31 -10.24 -10.34
CA ALA A 65 -4.69 -10.33 -10.79
C ALA A 65 -5.71 -10.48 -9.63
N HIS A 66 -5.24 -10.74 -8.41
CA HIS A 66 -6.13 -10.91 -7.27
C HIS A 66 -6.88 -9.59 -6.96
N PRO A 67 -8.22 -9.60 -6.81
CA PRO A 67 -9.00 -8.37 -6.64
C PRO A 67 -8.55 -7.50 -5.46
N ILE A 68 -8.20 -8.12 -4.33
CA ILE A 68 -7.71 -7.41 -3.15
C ILE A 68 -6.37 -6.71 -3.44
N VAL A 69 -5.46 -7.37 -4.15
CA VAL A 69 -4.15 -6.81 -4.51
C VAL A 69 -4.31 -5.66 -5.50
N ASN A 70 -5.17 -5.84 -6.50
CA ASN A 70 -5.48 -4.80 -7.47
C ASN A 70 -6.08 -3.55 -6.78
N ASN A 71 -7.11 -3.74 -5.94
CA ASN A 71 -7.73 -2.64 -5.21
C ASN A 71 -6.75 -1.96 -4.25
N TYR A 72 -5.89 -2.73 -3.58
CA TYR A 72 -4.84 -2.17 -2.73
C TYR A 72 -3.86 -1.31 -3.53
N ASN A 73 -3.47 -1.74 -4.73
CA ASN A 73 -2.59 -0.97 -5.59
C ASN A 73 -3.25 0.34 -6.03
N VAL A 74 -4.53 0.32 -6.41
CA VAL A 74 -5.28 1.54 -6.76
C VAL A 74 -5.33 2.51 -5.58
N ALA A 75 -5.79 2.06 -4.41
CA ALA A 75 -5.86 2.89 -3.22
C ALA A 75 -4.48 3.41 -2.79
N ARG A 76 -3.41 2.62 -2.97
CA ARG A 76 -2.04 3.05 -2.71
C ARG A 76 -1.62 4.20 -3.63
N GLU A 77 -1.90 4.13 -4.92
CA GLU A 77 -1.56 5.20 -5.86
C GLU A 77 -2.33 6.49 -5.56
N GLU A 78 -3.60 6.38 -5.15
CA GLU A 78 -4.41 7.52 -4.69
C GLU A 78 -3.79 8.18 -3.45
N VAL A 79 -3.44 7.39 -2.43
CA VAL A 79 -2.77 7.89 -1.21
C VAL A 79 -1.41 8.53 -1.53
N ILE A 80 -0.61 7.92 -2.40
CA ILE A 80 0.67 8.51 -2.84
C ILE A 80 0.45 9.85 -3.54
N THR A 81 -0.59 9.95 -4.37
CA THR A 81 -0.93 11.19 -5.06
C THR A 81 -1.29 12.29 -4.07
N ILE A 82 -2.15 11.99 -3.08
CA ILE A 82 -2.50 12.93 -2.00
C ILE A 82 -1.25 13.39 -1.24
N LEU A 83 -0.37 12.44 -0.86
CA LEU A 83 0.86 12.74 -0.14
C LEU A 83 1.83 13.61 -0.94
N ARG A 84 1.93 13.39 -2.27
CA ARG A 84 2.75 14.22 -3.15
C ARG A 84 2.19 15.64 -3.23
N THR A 85 0.89 15.80 -3.44
CA THR A 85 0.23 17.11 -3.46
C THR A 85 0.44 17.86 -2.15
N LEU A 86 0.29 17.20 -1.00
CA LEU A 86 0.54 17.82 0.30
C LEU A 86 2.00 18.22 0.47
N LYS A 87 2.93 17.37 0.05
CA LYS A 87 4.36 17.70 0.06
C LYS A 87 4.62 18.96 -0.77
N ASP A 88 4.08 19.04 -1.97
CA ASP A 88 4.28 20.17 -2.86
C ASP A 88 3.75 21.47 -2.22
N ILE A 89 2.53 21.46 -1.66
CA ILE A 89 1.94 22.61 -0.95
C ILE A 89 2.78 23.06 0.26
N LEU A 90 3.32 22.12 1.03
CA LEU A 90 4.11 22.43 2.24
C LEU A 90 5.54 22.86 1.93
N SER A 91 6.03 22.60 0.71
CA SER A 91 7.38 22.94 0.27
C SER A 91 7.46 24.30 -0.43
N GLU A 92 6.31 24.91 -0.75
CA GLU A 92 6.17 26.30 -1.20
C GLU A 92 6.29 27.30 -0.04
#